data_AF-A0A2N2ER83-F1
#
_entry.id   AF-A0A2N2ER83-F1
#
_cell.length_a   1.000
_cell.length_b   1.000
_cell.length_c   1.000
_cell.angle_alpha   90.00
_cell.angle_beta   90.00
_cell.angle_gamma   90.00
#
_symmetry.space_group_name_H-M   'P 1'
#
loop_
_entity.id
_entity.type
_entity.pdbx_description
1 polymer ?
#
loop_
_entity_poly.entity_id
_entity_poly.type
_entity_poly.pdbx_seq_one_letter_code
_entity_poly.pdbx_strand_id
1 'polypeptide(L)'
;MYYKVMRKAFAAVLCLTILSGCAWTRKSDSRDIVIDYPRGRNGDGTPPPFALPGVPLRSDPAPAAAPARKTEAPSRPAGYRPAETAAAPAAPVEQAAARPGPAPAKTQAPALSEKAAEDFEFHFGEARRYAGKKQYLSAAAEYAAANGYLPAGDARAVHLLDRQGAMLLRAGDMPKAQERFRGAIETAKLIGYSGNDLANAHLGLAYCQEKSGKISDALLSYEKALSLSSNKVIKARIAETISGLKKPR
;
A
#
# COMPACT_ATOMS: atom_id res chain seq x y z
N MET A 1 28.71 -64.58 31.20
CA MET A 1 27.35 -64.46 30.61
C MET A 1 26.58 -63.17 30.98
N TYR A 2 27.24 -62.09 31.46
CA TYR A 2 26.54 -60.88 31.93
C TYR A 2 26.57 -59.65 30.99
N TYR A 3 27.38 -59.66 29.94
CA TYR A 3 27.56 -58.49 29.06
C TYR A 3 26.60 -58.41 27.85
N LYS A 4 25.84 -59.47 27.56
CA LYS A 4 24.98 -59.53 26.36
C LYS A 4 23.57 -58.96 26.58
N VAL A 5 23.15 -58.76 27.83
CA VAL A 5 21.79 -58.29 28.17
C VAL A 5 21.72 -56.76 28.30
N MET A 6 22.79 -56.10 28.77
CA MET A 6 22.79 -54.63 28.95
C MET A 6 22.82 -53.82 27.64
N ARG A 7 23.26 -54.40 26.53
CA ARG A 7 23.38 -53.68 25.25
C ARG A 7 22.04 -53.47 24.54
N LYS A 8 21.01 -54.25 24.89
CA LYS A 8 19.65 -54.11 24.32
C LYS A 8 18.79 -53.10 25.06
N ALA A 9 19.06 -52.85 26.35
CA ALA A 9 18.33 -51.85 27.12
C ALA A 9 18.69 -50.40 26.73
N PHE A 10 19.95 -50.14 26.33
CA PHE A 10 20.37 -48.79 25.91
C PHE A 10 19.89 -48.39 24.51
N ALA A 11 19.63 -49.36 23.61
CA ALA A 11 19.10 -49.05 22.28
C ALA A 11 17.61 -48.67 22.31
N ALA A 12 16.84 -49.16 23.30
CA ALA A 12 15.41 -48.86 23.42
C ALA A 12 15.13 -47.45 23.98
N VAL A 13 16.04 -46.89 24.78
CA VAL A 13 15.87 -45.55 25.36
C VAL A 13 16.30 -44.45 24.38
N LEU A 14 17.23 -44.72 23.47
CA LEU A 14 17.67 -43.75 22.45
C LEU A 14 16.66 -43.57 21.30
N CYS A 15 15.77 -44.54 21.07
CA CYS A 15 14.70 -44.41 20.06
C CYS A 15 13.47 -43.65 20.56
N LEU A 16 13.30 -43.45 21.87
CA LEU A 16 12.10 -42.78 22.41
C LEU A 16 12.21 -41.25 22.51
N THR A 17 13.40 -40.68 22.32
CA THR A 17 13.62 -39.22 22.39
C THR A 17 13.66 -38.51 21.04
N ILE A 18 13.52 -39.23 19.92
CA ILE A 18 13.51 -38.65 18.56
C ILE A 18 12.08 -38.45 18.01
N LEU A 19 11.04 -38.89 18.73
CA LEU A 19 9.63 -38.77 18.31
C LEU A 19 8.84 -37.63 18.99
N SER A 20 9.49 -36.76 19.77
CA SER A 20 8.83 -35.63 20.47
C SER A 20 9.18 -34.26 19.87
N GLY A 21 9.30 -34.16 18.54
CA GLY A 21 9.73 -32.91 17.92
C GLY A 21 9.38 -32.78 16.45
N CYS A 22 8.13 -32.99 16.04
CA CYS A 22 7.62 -32.59 14.72
C CYS A 22 6.08 -32.55 14.72
N ALA A 23 5.49 -31.73 15.59
CA ALA A 23 4.07 -31.42 15.54
C ALA A 23 3.87 -29.90 15.60
N TRP A 24 4.36 -29.19 14.58
CA TRP A 24 3.85 -27.87 14.20
C TRP A 24 3.87 -27.77 12.67
N THR A 25 3.00 -28.54 12.03
CA THR A 25 2.39 -28.10 10.79
C THR A 25 1.52 -26.91 11.13
N ARG A 26 2.15 -25.73 11.23
CA ARG A 26 1.45 -24.46 11.27
C ARG A 26 0.78 -24.35 9.91
N LYS A 27 -0.48 -24.78 9.86
CA LYS A 27 -1.43 -24.51 8.79
C LYS A 27 -1.26 -23.03 8.51
N SER A 28 -0.57 -22.70 7.42
CA SER A 28 -0.45 -21.36 6.89
C SER A 28 -1.86 -21.00 6.48
N ASP A 29 -2.60 -20.47 7.46
CA ASP A 29 -3.90 -19.88 7.24
C ASP A 29 -3.62 -18.70 6.31
N SER A 30 -3.71 -18.96 5.01
CA SER A 30 -3.88 -17.97 3.96
C SER A 30 -5.26 -17.33 4.13
N ARG A 31 -5.56 -16.88 5.35
CA ARG A 31 -6.48 -15.79 5.55
C ARG A 31 -5.71 -14.60 5.04
N ASP A 32 -5.92 -14.32 3.75
CA ASP A 32 -5.97 -12.95 3.28
C ASP A 32 -6.47 -12.11 4.43
N ILE A 33 -5.62 -11.22 4.94
CA ILE A 33 -6.02 -10.26 5.95
C ILE A 33 -7.11 -9.44 5.26
N VAL A 34 -8.36 -9.86 5.45
CA VAL A 34 -9.55 -9.14 5.04
C VAL A 34 -9.45 -7.85 5.84
N ILE A 35 -9.17 -6.76 5.14
CA ILE A 35 -9.10 -5.44 5.76
C ILE A 35 -10.54 -5.08 6.11
N ASP A 36 -10.92 -5.38 7.35
CA ASP A 36 -12.19 -4.96 7.91
C ASP A 36 -12.06 -3.48 8.29
N TYR A 37 -12.59 -2.59 7.45
CA TYR A 37 -12.68 -1.16 7.74
C TYR A 37 -13.86 -0.94 8.69
N PRO A 38 -13.66 -0.39 9.91
CA PRO A 38 -14.73 -0.29 10.88
C PRO A 38 -15.75 0.78 10.45
N ARG A 39 -16.97 0.36 10.11
CA ARG A 39 -18.19 1.17 10.27
C ARG A 39 -19.04 0.55 11.37
N GLY A 40 -19.23 1.29 12.47
CA GLY A 40 -20.06 0.91 13.60
C GLY A 40 -21.53 0.80 13.21
N ARG A 41 -22.16 -0.30 13.64
CA ARG A 41 -23.60 -0.51 13.63
C ARG A 41 -24.09 -0.25 15.05
N ASN A 42 -24.74 0.88 15.29
CA ASN A 42 -25.27 1.24 16.60
C ASN A 42 -26.56 0.46 16.89
N GLY A 43 -26.71 -0.04 18.12
CA GLY A 43 -27.94 -0.70 18.54
C GLY A 43 -28.08 -0.96 20.04
N ASP A 44 -27.49 -0.14 20.92
CA ASP A 44 -27.63 -0.29 22.39
C ASP A 44 -26.97 0.88 23.16
N GLY A 45 -27.61 2.06 23.08
CA GLY A 45 -27.77 3.02 24.18
C GLY A 45 -26.60 3.49 25.07
N THR A 46 -25.35 3.10 24.80
CA THR A 46 -24.19 3.41 25.63
C THR A 46 -23.17 4.13 24.77
N PRO A 47 -22.79 5.39 25.07
CA PRO A 47 -21.75 6.08 24.32
C PRO A 47 -20.43 5.30 24.47
N PRO A 48 -19.68 5.04 23.38
CA PRO A 48 -18.43 4.29 23.47
C PRO A 48 -17.40 5.12 24.26
N PRO A 49 -16.80 4.55 25.31
CA PRO A 49 -15.76 5.23 26.05
C PRO A 49 -14.52 5.34 25.17
N PHE A 50 -14.16 6.57 24.81
CA PHE A 50 -12.79 6.92 24.49
C PHE A 50 -11.95 6.71 25.76
N ALA A 51 -11.44 5.50 25.94
CA ALA A 51 -10.50 5.15 27.00
C ALA A 51 -9.45 4.18 26.44
N LEU A 52 -8.33 4.72 25.98
CA LEU A 52 -7.08 3.98 25.95
C LEU A 52 -6.49 4.03 27.37
N PRO A 53 -6.27 2.90 28.07
CA PRO A 53 -5.45 2.90 29.27
C PRO A 53 -3.97 3.12 28.85
N GLY A 54 -3.35 4.18 29.38
CA GLY A 54 -1.89 4.22 29.53
C GLY A 54 -1.04 5.13 28.64
N VAL A 55 -1.54 6.27 28.11
CA VAL A 55 -0.64 7.27 27.49
C VAL A 55 -0.93 8.67 28.05
N PRO A 56 0.00 9.29 28.82
CA PRO A 56 -0.18 10.65 29.30
C PRO A 56 -0.02 11.66 28.15
N LEU A 57 -1.05 12.46 27.92
CA LEU A 57 -0.98 13.66 27.08
C LEU A 57 -0.13 14.69 27.83
N ARG A 58 1.10 14.93 27.37
CA ARG A 58 1.84 16.14 27.75
C ARG A 58 1.19 17.34 27.06
N SER A 59 1.00 18.37 27.86
CA SER A 59 0.39 19.67 27.58
C SER A 59 0.96 20.36 26.34
N ASP A 60 0.07 21.04 25.62
CA ASP A 60 0.34 21.91 24.49
C ASP A 60 1.42 22.97 24.78
N PRO A 61 2.24 23.35 23.79
CA PRO A 61 2.67 24.72 23.65
C PRO A 61 1.75 25.46 22.65
N ALA A 62 1.27 26.61 23.12
CA ALA A 62 0.44 27.59 22.41
C ALA A 62 1.01 28.02 21.03
N PRO A 63 0.15 28.51 20.11
CA PRO A 63 0.59 28.94 18.79
C PRO A 63 1.42 30.23 18.86
N ALA A 64 2.61 30.21 18.24
CA ALA A 64 3.41 31.41 18.02
C ALA A 64 2.73 32.33 17.00
N ALA A 65 2.60 33.60 17.38
CA ALA A 65 2.00 34.67 16.62
C ALA A 65 2.78 35.01 15.33
N ALA A 66 2.04 35.38 14.29
CA ALA A 66 2.55 36.03 13.09
C ALA A 66 3.04 37.45 13.38
N PRO A 67 3.99 37.98 12.58
CA PRO A 67 4.05 39.41 12.33
C PRO A 67 3.69 39.75 10.88
N ALA A 68 2.69 40.63 10.76
CA ALA A 68 2.38 41.40 9.57
C ALA A 68 3.40 42.51 9.33
N ARG A 69 3.55 42.92 8.06
CA ARG A 69 3.90 44.25 7.48
C ARG A 69 4.52 44.01 6.08
N LYS A 70 4.37 44.81 5.04
CA LYS A 70 3.54 45.99 4.68
C LYS A 70 3.64 46.08 3.13
N THR A 71 2.59 46.57 2.50
CA THR A 71 2.50 47.07 1.12
C THR A 71 3.65 47.99 0.72
N GLU A 72 4.25 47.80 -0.46
CA GLU A 72 4.60 48.89 -1.39
C GLU A 72 5.01 48.38 -2.80
N ALA A 73 4.34 48.89 -3.83
CA ALA A 73 4.76 48.99 -5.22
C ALA A 73 4.16 50.32 -5.74
N PRO A 74 4.58 50.94 -6.87
CA PRO A 74 5.60 50.54 -7.85
C PRO A 74 6.54 51.70 -8.29
N SER A 75 7.59 51.41 -9.07
CA SER A 75 8.14 52.40 -10.03
C SER A 75 8.96 51.76 -11.14
N ARG A 76 8.60 52.15 -12.37
CA ARG A 76 9.25 51.89 -13.67
C ARG A 76 10.52 52.75 -13.79
N PRO A 77 11.44 52.43 -14.72
CA PRO A 77 11.59 53.38 -15.83
C PRO A 77 11.72 52.73 -17.21
N ALA A 78 11.62 53.63 -18.18
CA ALA A 78 11.45 53.44 -19.61
C ALA A 78 12.73 53.04 -20.37
N GLY A 79 12.52 52.53 -21.58
CA GLY A 79 13.37 52.86 -22.73
C GLY A 79 14.13 51.68 -23.34
N TYR A 80 13.55 51.03 -24.36
CA TYR A 80 14.13 50.98 -25.72
C TYR A 80 13.18 50.28 -26.72
N ARG A 81 13.09 50.83 -27.92
CA ARG A 81 12.51 50.30 -29.18
C ARG A 81 13.25 51.04 -30.32
N PRO A 82 13.18 50.64 -31.59
CA PRO A 82 13.17 49.30 -32.20
C PRO A 82 14.32 49.15 -33.24
N ALA A 83 14.50 47.96 -33.80
CA ALA A 83 14.89 47.84 -35.21
C ALA A 83 14.18 46.63 -35.84
N GLU A 84 13.61 46.92 -36.99
CA GLU A 84 12.73 46.13 -37.83
C GLU A 84 13.56 45.67 -39.04
N THR A 85 13.60 44.38 -39.37
CA THR A 85 13.80 43.95 -40.77
C THR A 85 13.39 42.50 -41.02
N ALA A 86 12.42 42.35 -41.92
CA ALA A 86 12.31 41.40 -43.03
C ALA A 86 12.27 39.86 -42.81
N ALA A 87 11.10 39.33 -43.20
CA ALA A 87 10.87 38.34 -44.27
C ALA A 87 11.50 36.91 -44.19
N ALA A 88 10.59 35.94 -43.99
CA ALA A 88 10.34 34.68 -44.71
C ALA A 88 11.31 34.23 -45.84
N PRO A 89 11.49 32.90 -46.13
CA PRO A 89 10.38 31.95 -46.23
C PRO A 89 10.61 30.51 -45.74
N ALA A 90 9.47 29.81 -45.71
CA ALA A 90 9.27 28.40 -45.38
C ALA A 90 10.03 27.44 -46.30
N ALA A 91 10.56 26.37 -45.70
CA ALA A 91 10.99 25.16 -46.38
C ALA A 91 10.07 23.98 -45.96
N PRO A 92 9.82 23.00 -46.85
CA PRO A 92 8.82 21.96 -46.65
C PRO A 92 9.35 20.83 -45.76
N VAL A 93 8.54 20.41 -44.79
CA VAL A 93 8.83 19.24 -43.95
C VAL A 93 8.51 17.98 -44.74
N GLU A 94 9.56 17.28 -45.14
CA GLU A 94 9.55 15.98 -45.78
C GLU A 94 9.01 14.91 -44.81
N GLN A 95 7.90 14.28 -45.18
CA GLN A 95 7.31 13.14 -44.48
C GLN A 95 8.21 11.90 -44.63
N ALA A 96 9.04 11.65 -43.61
CA ALA A 96 9.73 10.37 -43.48
C ALA A 96 8.76 9.30 -42.95
N ALA A 97 8.47 8.33 -43.80
CA ALA A 97 7.66 7.16 -43.52
C ALA A 97 8.16 6.40 -42.27
N ALA A 98 7.26 6.24 -41.30
CA ALA A 98 7.47 5.39 -40.13
C ALA A 98 7.59 3.93 -40.56
N ARG A 99 8.79 3.35 -40.37
CA ARG A 99 8.95 1.90 -40.35
C ARG A 99 8.24 1.36 -39.11
N PRO A 100 7.45 0.27 -39.20
CA PRO A 100 6.94 -0.40 -38.01
C PRO A 100 8.13 -0.96 -37.23
N GLY A 101 8.43 -0.33 -36.09
CA GLY A 101 9.40 -0.87 -35.14
C GLY A 101 8.97 -2.26 -34.67
N PRO A 102 9.91 -3.16 -34.37
CA PRO A 102 9.59 -4.48 -33.87
C PRO A 102 8.72 -4.35 -32.61
N ALA A 103 7.64 -5.12 -32.58
CA ALA A 103 6.73 -5.21 -31.44
C ALA A 103 7.54 -5.39 -30.14
N PRO A 104 7.20 -4.68 -29.04
CA PRO A 104 7.93 -4.81 -27.80
C PRO A 104 7.87 -6.27 -27.37
N ALA A 105 9.05 -6.90 -27.35
CA ALA A 105 9.24 -8.19 -26.70
C ALA A 105 8.66 -8.06 -25.29
N LYS A 106 7.85 -9.04 -24.89
CA LYS A 106 7.37 -9.15 -23.51
C LYS A 106 8.58 -9.41 -22.63
N THR A 107 9.27 -8.35 -22.20
CA THR A 107 10.40 -8.41 -21.27
C THR A 107 9.85 -8.94 -19.96
N GLN A 108 10.09 -10.22 -19.69
CA GLN A 108 9.86 -10.80 -18.37
C GLN A 108 10.71 -10.02 -17.37
N ALA A 109 10.10 -9.65 -16.24
CA ALA A 109 10.81 -8.93 -15.18
C ALA A 109 12.07 -9.72 -14.78
N PRO A 110 13.23 -9.06 -14.59
CA PRO A 110 14.46 -9.75 -14.25
C PRO A 110 14.31 -10.49 -12.92
N ALA A 111 14.85 -11.71 -12.83
CA ALA A 111 14.80 -12.51 -11.61
C ALA A 111 15.66 -11.88 -10.49
N LEU A 112 15.25 -12.09 -9.24
CA LEU A 112 16.00 -11.67 -8.05
C LEU A 112 17.31 -12.45 -7.94
N SER A 113 18.39 -11.80 -7.46
CA SER A 113 19.55 -12.53 -6.95
C SER A 113 19.17 -13.28 -5.68
N GLU A 114 19.89 -14.36 -5.35
CA GLU A 114 19.63 -15.16 -4.14
C GLU A 114 19.61 -14.28 -2.88
N LYS A 115 20.63 -13.42 -2.73
CA LYS A 115 20.70 -12.48 -1.61
C LYS A 115 19.51 -11.50 -1.57
N ALA A 116 19.11 -10.94 -2.71
CA ALA A 116 17.97 -10.03 -2.76
C ALA A 116 16.65 -10.74 -2.44
N ALA A 117 16.53 -12.02 -2.79
CA ALA A 117 15.38 -12.85 -2.42
C ALA A 117 15.35 -13.14 -0.92
N GLU A 118 16.49 -13.45 -0.29
CA GLU A 118 16.60 -13.63 1.16
C GLU A 118 16.23 -12.35 1.93
N ASP A 119 16.80 -11.21 1.52
CA ASP A 119 16.50 -9.91 2.14
C ASP A 119 15.01 -9.53 1.96
N PHE A 120 14.45 -9.78 0.78
CA PHE A 120 13.01 -9.60 0.52
C PHE A 120 12.16 -10.41 1.50
N GLU A 121 12.42 -11.71 1.64
CA GLU A 121 11.64 -12.60 2.51
C GLU A 121 11.78 -12.22 3.99
N PHE A 122 12.97 -11.79 4.41
CA PHE A 122 13.20 -11.27 5.76
C PHE A 122 12.28 -10.07 6.05
N HIS A 123 12.35 -9.02 5.24
CA HIS A 123 11.55 -7.81 5.43
C HIS A 123 10.05 -8.08 5.29
N PHE A 124 9.64 -8.90 4.33
CA PHE A 124 8.25 -9.28 4.16
C PHE A 124 7.71 -10.06 5.37
N GLY A 125 8.51 -10.97 5.93
CA GLY A 125 8.19 -11.70 7.16
C GLY A 125 8.05 -10.77 8.37
N GLU A 126 8.99 -9.85 8.55
CA GLU A 126 8.97 -8.86 9.63
C GLU A 126 7.77 -7.92 9.53
N ALA A 127 7.42 -7.46 8.33
CA ALA A 127 6.23 -6.65 8.09
C ALA A 127 4.96 -7.33 8.62
N ARG A 128 4.80 -8.63 8.31
CA ARG A 128 3.66 -9.43 8.80
C ARG A 128 3.71 -9.63 10.32
N ARG A 129 4.90 -9.81 10.89
CA ARG A 129 5.10 -9.94 12.33
C ARG A 129 4.69 -8.66 13.07
N TYR A 130 5.14 -7.50 12.60
CA TYR A 130 4.76 -6.21 13.16
C TYR A 130 3.27 -5.92 12.98
N ALA A 131 2.68 -6.25 11.82
CA ALA A 131 1.26 -6.12 11.58
C ALA A 131 0.42 -6.95 12.57
N GLY A 132 0.83 -8.19 12.83
CA GLY A 132 0.21 -9.07 13.84
C GLY A 132 0.28 -8.51 15.27
N LYS A 133 1.35 -7.77 15.59
CA LYS A 133 1.52 -7.05 16.86
C LYS A 133 0.86 -5.67 16.89
N LYS A 134 0.13 -5.29 15.84
CA LYS A 134 -0.47 -3.95 15.66
C LYS A 134 0.55 -2.80 15.66
N GLN A 135 1.83 -3.10 15.39
CA GLN A 135 2.90 -2.12 15.24
C GLN A 135 2.89 -1.60 13.80
N TYR A 136 1.85 -0.85 13.45
CA TYR A 136 1.52 -0.54 12.06
C TYR A 136 2.57 0.32 11.35
N LEU A 137 3.21 1.28 12.04
CA LEU A 137 4.28 2.08 11.44
C LEU A 137 5.51 1.22 11.11
N SER A 138 5.90 0.33 12.01
CA SER A 138 6.99 -0.64 11.77
C SER A 138 6.63 -1.57 10.62
N ALA A 139 5.41 -2.10 10.59
CA ALA A 139 4.94 -2.95 9.49
C ALA A 139 4.99 -2.23 8.13
N ALA A 140 4.57 -0.95 8.08
CA ALA A 140 4.64 -0.14 6.86
C ALA A 140 6.09 0.09 6.41
N ALA A 141 7.02 0.30 7.34
CA ALA A 141 8.44 0.45 7.02
C ALA A 141 9.03 -0.84 6.43
N GLU A 142 8.71 -1.99 7.02
CA GLU A 142 9.20 -3.29 6.52
C GLU A 142 8.59 -3.65 5.16
N TYR A 143 7.31 -3.33 4.89
CA TYR A 143 6.75 -3.48 3.54
C TYR A 143 7.46 -2.60 2.51
N ALA A 144 7.86 -1.38 2.89
CA ALA A 144 8.64 -0.50 2.02
C ALA A 144 10.05 -1.05 1.77
N ALA A 145 10.71 -1.59 2.80
CA ALA A 145 12.00 -2.23 2.68
C ALA A 145 11.94 -3.43 1.74
N ALA A 146 10.97 -4.34 1.92
CA ALA A 146 10.74 -5.47 1.03
C ALA A 146 10.55 -5.03 -0.43
N ASN A 147 9.83 -3.94 -0.67
CA ASN A 147 9.61 -3.42 -2.03
C ASN A 147 10.91 -2.94 -2.69
N GLY A 148 11.90 -2.49 -1.91
CA GLY A 148 13.20 -2.04 -2.42
C GLY A 148 14.05 -3.16 -3.03
N TYR A 149 13.75 -4.42 -2.71
CA TYR A 149 14.45 -5.57 -3.29
C TYR A 149 13.81 -6.08 -4.57
N LEU A 150 12.56 -5.69 -4.87
CA LEU A 150 11.86 -6.18 -6.05
C LEU A 150 12.42 -5.58 -7.34
N PRO A 151 12.49 -6.38 -8.42
CA PRO A 151 12.87 -5.86 -9.72
C PRO A 151 11.77 -4.93 -10.26
N ALA A 152 12.17 -3.99 -11.12
CA ALA A 152 11.20 -3.15 -11.83
C ALA A 152 10.24 -4.04 -12.64
N GLY A 153 8.94 -3.76 -12.52
CA GLY A 153 7.90 -4.53 -13.21
C GLY A 153 7.34 -5.72 -12.42
N ASP A 154 7.82 -5.99 -11.20
CA ASP A 154 7.31 -7.09 -10.39
C ASP A 154 5.88 -6.81 -9.88
N ALA A 155 4.97 -7.76 -10.11
CA ALA A 155 3.58 -7.67 -9.65
C ALA A 155 3.45 -7.64 -8.12
N ARG A 156 4.42 -8.22 -7.38
CA ARG A 156 4.46 -8.16 -5.92
C ARG A 156 4.55 -6.73 -5.39
N ALA A 157 5.09 -5.79 -6.17
CA ALA A 157 5.16 -4.38 -5.76
C ALA A 157 3.77 -3.78 -5.52
N VAL A 158 2.76 -4.17 -6.33
CA VAL A 158 1.37 -3.73 -6.15
C VAL A 158 0.83 -4.20 -4.79
N HIS A 159 1.08 -5.46 -4.45
CA HIS A 159 0.70 -6.03 -3.16
C HIS A 159 1.37 -5.30 -1.99
N LEU A 160 2.68 -5.06 -2.07
CA LEU A 160 3.41 -4.39 -0.99
C LEU A 160 2.95 -2.95 -0.78
N LEU A 161 2.68 -2.20 -1.85
CA LEU A 161 2.17 -0.84 -1.77
C LEU A 161 0.75 -0.78 -1.18
N ASP A 162 -0.13 -1.72 -1.55
CA ASP A 162 -1.45 -1.88 -0.92
C ASP A 162 -1.33 -2.16 0.58
N ARG A 163 -0.50 -3.14 0.96
CA ARG A 163 -0.28 -3.50 2.38
C ARG A 163 0.35 -2.35 3.16
N GLN A 164 1.31 -1.64 2.59
CA GLN A 164 1.89 -0.45 3.19
C GLN A 164 0.83 0.64 3.43
N GLY A 165 0.00 0.93 2.42
CA GLY A 165 -1.12 1.87 2.54
C GLY A 165 -2.11 1.47 3.64
N ALA A 166 -2.46 0.19 3.71
CA ALA A 166 -3.35 -0.35 4.74
C ALA A 166 -2.76 -0.19 6.16
N MET A 167 -1.45 -0.41 6.33
CA MET A 167 -0.78 -0.23 7.63
C MET A 167 -0.74 1.25 8.02
N LEU A 168 -0.40 2.14 7.09
CA LEU A 168 -0.41 3.58 7.34
C LEU A 168 -1.79 4.10 7.73
N LEU A 169 -2.85 3.59 7.08
CA LEU A 169 -4.21 3.93 7.42
C LEU A 169 -4.57 3.50 8.85
N ARG A 170 -4.18 2.28 9.25
CA ARG A 170 -4.38 1.77 10.62
C ARG A 170 -3.55 2.53 11.66
N ALA A 171 -2.43 3.13 11.25
CA ALA A 171 -1.62 4.03 12.06
C ALA A 171 -2.19 5.46 12.14
N GLY A 172 -3.24 5.78 11.37
CA GLY A 172 -3.85 7.11 11.31
C GLY A 172 -3.18 8.08 10.32
N ASP A 173 -2.13 7.67 9.60
CA ASP A 173 -1.44 8.49 8.61
C ASP A 173 -2.15 8.42 7.24
N MET A 174 -3.33 9.04 7.16
CA MET A 174 -4.15 9.05 5.94
C MET A 174 -3.43 9.65 4.72
N PRO A 175 -2.67 10.77 4.83
CA PRO A 175 -1.96 11.34 3.68
C PRO A 175 -0.97 10.34 3.06
N LYS A 176 -0.14 9.67 3.88
CA LYS A 176 0.79 8.68 3.34
C LYS A 176 0.07 7.42 2.86
N ALA A 177 -1.01 7.00 3.53
CA ALA A 177 -1.81 5.88 3.05
C ALA A 177 -2.35 6.12 1.62
N GLN A 178 -2.90 7.32 1.39
CA GLN A 178 -3.39 7.75 0.08
C GLN A 178 -2.29 7.74 -0.98
N GLU A 179 -1.08 8.19 -0.64
CA GLU A 179 0.08 8.14 -1.53
C GLU A 179 0.42 6.70 -1.93
N ARG A 180 0.43 5.76 -0.97
CA ARG A 180 0.78 4.36 -1.23
C ARG A 180 -0.28 3.63 -2.06
N PHE A 181 -1.56 3.87 -1.80
CA PHE A 181 -2.63 3.32 -2.64
C PHE A 181 -2.58 3.83 -4.08
N ARG A 182 -2.26 5.12 -4.29
CA ARG A 182 -2.01 5.64 -5.65
C ARG A 182 -0.80 4.99 -6.30
N GLY A 183 0.29 4.82 -5.55
CA GLY A 183 1.46 4.10 -6.00
C GLY A 183 1.10 2.70 -6.50
N ALA A 184 0.32 1.93 -5.71
CA ALA A 184 -0.14 0.60 -6.11
C ALA A 184 -0.93 0.61 -7.43
N ILE A 185 -1.85 1.58 -7.60
CA ILE A 185 -2.66 1.73 -8.81
C ILE A 185 -1.79 2.07 -10.02
N GLU A 186 -0.88 3.02 -9.90
CA GLU A 186 0.02 3.41 -11.01
C GLU A 186 1.00 2.29 -11.37
N THR A 187 1.56 1.58 -10.39
CA THR A 187 2.40 0.40 -10.62
C THR A 187 1.61 -0.69 -11.34
N ALA A 188 0.37 -0.98 -10.90
CA ALA A 188 -0.47 -1.98 -11.54
C ALA A 188 -0.78 -1.62 -13.00
N LYS A 189 -1.07 -0.34 -13.27
CA LYS A 189 -1.29 0.18 -14.62
C LYS A 189 -0.06 0.03 -15.50
N LEU A 190 1.13 0.34 -14.98
CA LEU A 190 2.40 0.24 -15.70
C LEU A 190 2.68 -1.20 -16.16
N ILE A 191 2.40 -2.18 -15.31
CA ILE A 191 2.72 -3.59 -15.56
C ILE A 191 1.53 -4.40 -16.11
N GLY A 192 0.37 -3.77 -16.31
CA GLY A 192 -0.85 -4.44 -16.78
C GLY A 192 -1.44 -5.44 -15.79
N TYR A 193 -1.25 -5.24 -14.48
CA TYR A 193 -1.76 -6.13 -13.42
C TYR A 193 -3.23 -5.84 -13.07
N SER A 194 -4.02 -6.89 -12.87
CA SER A 194 -5.47 -6.81 -12.62
C SER A 194 -5.97 -7.76 -11.51
N GLY A 195 -5.24 -7.86 -10.39
CA GLY A 195 -5.59 -8.72 -9.26
C GLY A 195 -6.35 -8.06 -8.10
N ASN A 196 -6.65 -8.84 -7.06
CA ASN A 196 -7.37 -8.38 -5.86
C ASN A 196 -6.62 -7.27 -5.11
N ASP A 197 -5.29 -7.24 -5.16
CA ASP A 197 -4.51 -6.17 -4.53
C ASP A 197 -4.81 -4.80 -5.16
N LEU A 198 -5.07 -4.76 -6.48
CA LEU A 198 -5.49 -3.53 -7.16
C LEU A 198 -6.91 -3.13 -6.72
N ALA A 199 -7.81 -4.09 -6.54
CA ALA A 199 -9.15 -3.82 -5.99
C ALA A 199 -9.06 -3.24 -4.56
N ASN A 200 -8.18 -3.79 -3.73
CA ASN A 200 -7.93 -3.30 -2.37
C ASN A 200 -7.30 -1.89 -2.37
N ALA A 201 -6.39 -1.59 -3.28
CA ALA A 201 -5.80 -0.27 -3.40
C ALA A 201 -6.84 0.79 -3.79
N HIS A 202 -7.74 0.48 -4.75
CA HIS A 202 -8.87 1.35 -5.06
C HIS A 202 -9.82 1.53 -3.87
N LEU A 203 -10.07 0.46 -3.11
CA LEU A 203 -10.89 0.50 -1.90
C LEU A 203 -10.28 1.40 -0.81
N GLY A 204 -8.98 1.25 -0.55
CA GLY A 204 -8.24 2.06 0.41
C GLY A 204 -8.18 3.53 0.01
N LEU A 205 -7.93 3.82 -1.27
CA LEU A 205 -7.97 5.18 -1.80
C LEU A 205 -9.36 5.81 -1.67
N ALA A 206 -10.42 5.05 -1.99
CA ALA A 206 -11.81 5.50 -1.85
C ALA A 206 -12.13 5.90 -0.41
N TYR A 207 -11.69 5.08 0.55
CA TYR A 207 -11.85 5.39 1.97
C TYR A 207 -11.13 6.69 2.36
N CYS A 208 -9.87 6.87 1.94
CA CYS A 208 -9.14 8.12 2.20
C CYS A 208 -9.83 9.35 1.60
N GLN A 209 -10.34 9.24 0.37
CA GLN A 209 -11.07 10.31 -0.31
C GLN A 209 -12.38 10.63 0.40
N GLU A 210 -13.13 9.62 0.81
CA GLU A 210 -14.36 9.77 1.58
C GLU A 210 -14.11 10.53 2.89
N LYS A 211 -13.10 10.12 3.66
CA LYS A 211 -12.73 10.77 4.92
C LYS A 211 -12.23 12.19 4.74
N SER A 212 -11.66 12.50 3.57
CA SER A 212 -11.25 13.85 3.19
C SER A 212 -12.40 14.69 2.59
N GLY A 213 -13.64 14.19 2.59
CA GLY A 213 -14.81 14.90 2.04
C GLY A 213 -14.91 14.90 0.52
N LYS A 214 -14.01 14.22 -0.20
CA LYS A 214 -13.98 14.13 -1.66
C LYS A 214 -14.91 13.02 -2.14
N ILE A 215 -16.21 13.19 -1.91
CA ILE A 215 -17.21 12.13 -2.12
C ILE A 215 -17.29 11.67 -3.58
N SER A 216 -17.22 12.59 -4.55
CA SER A 216 -17.25 12.24 -5.97
C SER A 216 -16.07 11.35 -6.37
N ASP A 217 -14.86 11.69 -5.92
CA ASP A 217 -13.66 10.89 -6.18
C ASP A 217 -13.76 9.51 -5.49
N ALA A 218 -14.26 9.50 -4.25
CA ALA A 218 -14.45 8.27 -3.48
C ALA A 218 -15.40 7.30 -4.20
N LEU A 219 -16.51 7.80 -4.75
CA LEU A 219 -17.48 6.99 -5.51
C LEU A 219 -16.83 6.34 -6.73
N LEU A 220 -16.04 7.09 -7.51
CA LEU A 220 -15.31 6.54 -8.66
C LEU A 220 -14.34 5.43 -8.24
N SER A 221 -13.59 5.64 -7.15
CA SER A 221 -12.66 4.65 -6.62
C SER A 221 -13.36 3.41 -6.08
N TYR A 222 -14.48 3.57 -5.36
CA TYR A 222 -15.30 2.44 -4.88
C TYR A 222 -15.88 1.64 -6.05
N GLU A 223 -16.36 2.30 -7.11
CA GLU A 223 -16.89 1.63 -8.30
C GLU A 223 -15.80 0.82 -9.02
N LYS A 224 -14.56 1.32 -9.09
CA LYS A 224 -13.41 0.54 -9.59
C LYS A 224 -13.07 -0.64 -8.69
N ALA A 225 -13.07 -0.45 -7.36
CA ALA A 225 -12.84 -1.55 -6.42
C ALA A 225 -13.92 -2.65 -6.57
N LEU A 226 -15.18 -2.25 -6.77
CA LEU A 226 -16.30 -3.17 -6.96
C LEU A 226 -16.16 -4.00 -8.25
N SER A 227 -15.72 -3.39 -9.35
CA SER A 227 -15.57 -4.08 -10.63
C SER A 227 -14.40 -5.06 -10.64
N LEU A 228 -13.32 -4.74 -9.92
CA LEU A 228 -12.11 -5.57 -9.84
C LEU A 228 -12.20 -6.68 -8.77
N SER A 229 -12.99 -6.48 -7.72
CA SER A 229 -13.08 -7.44 -6.63
C SER A 229 -13.73 -8.75 -7.07
N SER A 230 -13.06 -9.86 -6.79
CA SER A 230 -13.60 -11.22 -6.94
C SER A 230 -14.34 -11.72 -5.69
N ASN A 231 -14.14 -11.06 -4.53
CA ASN A 231 -14.68 -11.49 -3.25
C ASN A 231 -16.11 -10.97 -3.05
N LYS A 232 -17.10 -11.88 -3.02
CA LYS A 232 -18.52 -11.55 -2.89
C LYS A 232 -18.85 -10.71 -1.64
N VAL A 233 -18.23 -11.00 -0.51
CA VAL A 233 -18.48 -10.26 0.75
C VAL A 233 -17.95 -8.83 0.64
N ILE A 234 -16.75 -8.66 0.09
CA ILE A 234 -16.16 -7.33 -0.13
C ILE A 234 -17.01 -6.55 -1.14
N LYS A 235 -17.42 -7.17 -2.25
CA LYS A 235 -18.32 -6.54 -3.24
C LYS A 235 -19.61 -6.02 -2.62
N ALA A 236 -20.27 -6.85 -1.80
CA ALA A 236 -21.52 -6.46 -1.13
C ALA A 236 -21.32 -5.23 -0.23
N ARG A 237 -20.24 -5.21 0.57
CA ARG A 237 -19.89 -4.07 1.44
C ARG A 237 -19.57 -2.80 0.65
N ILE A 238 -18.87 -2.94 -0.48
CA ILE A 238 -18.57 -1.80 -1.36
C ILE A 238 -19.88 -1.25 -1.96
N ALA A 239 -20.75 -2.13 -2.46
CA ALA A 239 -22.04 -1.72 -3.03
C ALA A 239 -22.94 -1.00 -2.01
N GLU A 240 -22.99 -1.50 -0.77
CA GLU A 240 -23.68 -0.82 0.34
C GLU A 240 -23.09 0.56 0.61
N THR A 241 -21.75 0.66 0.64
CA THR A 241 -21.06 1.94 0.83
C THR A 241 -21.40 2.95 -0.27
N ILE A 242 -21.36 2.52 -1.54
CA ILE A 242 -21.73 3.36 -2.69
C ILE A 242 -23.18 3.84 -2.56
N SER A 243 -24.12 2.94 -2.22
CA SER A 243 -25.52 3.29 -2.02
C SER A 243 -25.69 4.33 -0.91
N GLY A 244 -25.00 4.17 0.22
CA GLY A 244 -25.03 5.13 1.32
C GLY A 244 -24.48 6.51 0.95
N LEU A 245 -23.39 6.56 0.17
CA LEU A 245 -22.77 7.82 -0.26
C LEU A 245 -23.56 8.55 -1.35
N LYS A 246 -24.39 7.85 -2.12
CA LYS A 246 -25.26 8.44 -3.16
C LYS A 246 -26.54 9.05 -2.59
N LYS A 247 -26.91 8.75 -1.34
CA LYS A 247 -28.09 9.36 -0.71
C LYS A 247 -27.79 10.84 -0.40
N PRO A 248 -28.72 11.76 -0.69
CA PRO A 248 -28.59 13.14 -0.27
C PRO A 248 -28.49 13.19 1.27
N ARG A 249 -27.53 13.96 1.78
CA ARG A 249 -27.34 14.20 3.21
C ARG A 249 -28.25 15.32 3.71
#